data_AF-T1CC85-F1
#
_entry.id   AF-T1CC85-F1
#
_cell.length_a   1.000
_cell.length_b   1.000
_cell.length_c   1.000
_cell.angle_alpha   90.00
_cell.angle_beta   90.00
_cell.angle_gamma   90.00
#
_symmetry.space_group_name_H-M   'P 1'
#
loop_
_entity.id
_entity.type
_entity.pdbx_description
1 polymer ?
#
loop_
_entity_poly.entity_id
_entity_poly.type
_entity_poly.pdbx_seq_one_letter_code
_entity_poly.pdbx_strand_id
1 'polypeptide(L)' 'RSASSATLEYDGQPVNHQWSKGWDFEQAFAHAVRQGVAADLHYCSLLRPWSELAVTRAFARLPQYFGVFSSC' A
#
# COMPACT_ATOMS: atom_id res chain seq x y z
N ARG A 1 6.26 -5.63 -1.72
CA ARG A 1 5.99 -6.59 -2.84
C ARG A 1 4.93 -7.63 -2.46
N SER A 2 4.93 -8.18 -1.23
CA SER A 2 3.88 -9.12 -0.76
C SER A 2 2.44 -8.61 -0.96
N ALA A 3 2.17 -7.33 -0.69
CA ALA A 3 0.82 -6.76 -0.84
C ALA A 3 0.26 -6.69 -2.28
N SER A 4 1.09 -6.95 -3.31
CA SER A 4 0.63 -7.00 -4.71
C SER A 4 0.36 -8.42 -5.20
N SER A 5 0.53 -9.43 -4.35
CA SER A 5 0.25 -10.83 -4.68
C SER A 5 -1.13 -11.23 -4.18
N ALA A 6 -1.81 -12.11 -4.92
CA ALA A 6 -3.06 -12.71 -4.49
C ALA A 6 -2.87 -13.43 -3.15
N THR A 7 -3.85 -13.29 -2.26
CA THR A 7 -3.86 -13.99 -0.97
C THR A 7 -4.64 -15.31 -1.07
N LEU A 8 -5.58 -15.40 -2.01
CA LEU A 8 -6.43 -16.55 -2.28
C LEU A 8 -6.79 -16.56 -3.77
N GLU A 9 -7.05 -17.74 -4.34
CA GLU A 9 -7.79 -17.86 -5.59
C GLU A 9 -9.17 -18.45 -5.29
N TYR A 10 -10.22 -17.82 -5.79
CA TYR A 10 -11.61 -18.25 -5.62
C TYR A 10 -12.28 -18.27 -7.00
N ASP A 11 -12.79 -19.43 -7.43
CA ASP A 11 -13.37 -19.64 -8.76
C ASP A 11 -12.48 -19.11 -9.91
N GLY A 12 -11.16 -19.31 -9.78
CA GLY A 12 -10.16 -18.83 -10.75
C GLY A 12 -9.91 -17.33 -10.73
N GLN A 13 -10.50 -16.59 -9.77
CA GLN A 13 -10.25 -15.16 -9.57
C GLN A 13 -9.28 -14.94 -8.41
N PRO A 14 -8.22 -14.13 -8.61
CA PRO A 14 -7.31 -13.78 -7.52
C PRO A 14 -8.00 -12.81 -6.55
N VAL A 15 -8.10 -13.21 -5.29
CA VAL A 15 -8.57 -12.38 -4.18
C VAL A 15 -7.35 -11.95 -3.37
N ASN A 16 -7.15 -10.64 -3.28
CA ASN A 16 -6.05 -10.04 -2.51
C ASN A 16 -6.63 -9.22 -1.33
N HIS A 17 -6.50 -9.74 -0.11
CA HIS A 17 -6.95 -9.04 1.10
C HIS A 17 -6.13 -7.77 1.42
N GLN A 18 -5.01 -7.60 0.74
CA GLN A 18 -4.13 -6.43 0.85
C GLN A 18 -4.16 -5.56 -0.41
N TRP A 19 -5.20 -5.68 -1.25
CA TRP A 19 -5.26 -5.00 -2.56
C TRP A 19 -5.00 -3.49 -2.47
N SER A 20 -5.54 -2.80 -1.46
CA SER A 20 -5.34 -1.36 -1.25
C SER A 20 -3.88 -0.94 -1.00
N LYS A 21 -3.00 -1.88 -0.67
CA LYS A 21 -1.55 -1.67 -0.48
C LYS A 21 -0.76 -2.05 -1.75
N GLY A 22 -1.43 -2.53 -2.80
CA GLY A 22 -0.85 -3.04 -4.04
C GLY A 22 -0.63 -2.00 -5.15
N TRP A 23 0.12 -2.41 -6.18
CA TRP A 23 0.39 -1.58 -7.36
C TRP A 23 -0.87 -1.27 -8.17
N ASP A 24 -1.71 -2.28 -8.41
CA ASP A 24 -2.93 -2.13 -9.22
C ASP A 24 -3.89 -1.13 -8.59
N PHE A 25 -4.04 -1.16 -7.26
CA PHE A 25 -4.82 -0.15 -6.54
C PHE A 25 -4.27 1.25 -6.73
N GLU A 26 -2.96 1.47 -6.58
CA GLU A 26 -2.39 2.80 -6.73
C GLU A 26 -2.60 3.36 -8.12
N GLN A 27 -2.45 2.54 -9.16
CA GLN A 27 -2.66 2.97 -10.53
C GLN A 27 -4.13 3.34 -10.77
N ALA A 28 -5.06 2.49 -10.31
CA ALA A 28 -6.50 2.73 -10.43
C ALA A 28 -6.92 3.99 -9.65
N PHE A 29 -6.42 4.15 -8.42
CA PHE A 29 -6.75 5.29 -7.58
C PHE A 29 -6.12 6.58 -8.11
N ALA A 30 -4.87 6.55 -8.60
CA ALA A 30 -4.24 7.70 -9.24
C ALA A 30 -5.01 8.14 -10.50
N HIS A 31 -5.57 7.20 -11.26
CA HIS A 31 -6.47 7.54 -12.36
C HIS A 31 -7.76 8.20 -11.86
N ALA A 32 -8.42 7.62 -10.86
CA ALA A 32 -9.65 8.18 -10.28
C ALA A 32 -9.44 9.60 -9.72
N VAL A 33 -8.32 9.84 -9.02
CA VAL A 33 -7.95 11.17 -8.51
C VAL A 33 -7.80 12.18 -9.64
N ARG A 34 -7.11 11.83 -10.72
CA ARG A 34 -6.95 12.72 -11.88
C ARG A 34 -8.27 13.04 -12.59
N GLN A 35 -9.20 12.09 -12.62
CA GLN A 35 -10.50 12.27 -13.27
C GLN A 35 -11.52 13.02 -12.39
N GLY A 36 -11.49 12.79 -11.07
CA GLY A 36 -12.55 13.24 -10.16
C GLY A 36 -12.16 14.31 -9.14
N VAL A 37 -10.86 14.58 -8.94
CA VAL A 37 -10.38 15.55 -7.94
C VAL A 37 -9.65 16.71 -8.61
N ALA A 38 -8.52 16.44 -9.26
CA ALA A 38 -7.73 17.45 -9.97
C ALA A 38 -6.77 16.77 -10.96
N ALA A 39 -6.72 17.28 -12.19
CA ALA A 39 -5.96 16.66 -13.27
C ALA A 39 -4.43 16.69 -13.06
N ASP A 40 -3.93 17.65 -12.28
CA ASP A 40 -2.53 17.86 -11.93
C ASP A 40 -2.13 17.21 -10.59
N LEU A 41 -3.06 16.55 -9.90
CA LEU A 41 -2.78 15.85 -8.66
C LEU A 41 -2.26 14.42 -8.92
N HIS A 42 -1.09 14.13 -8.35
CA HIS A 42 -0.43 12.83 -8.46
C HIS A 42 -0.53 12.06 -7.14
N TYR A 43 -1.07 10.84 -7.21
CA TYR A 43 -1.12 9.91 -6.08
C TYR A 43 -0.01 8.85 -6.19
N CYS A 44 0.72 8.62 -5.09
CA CYS A 44 1.69 7.54 -4.98
C CYS A 44 1.92 7.10 -3.53
N SER A 45 2.45 5.88 -3.36
CA SER A 45 2.86 5.33 -2.08
C SER A 45 4.34 5.57 -1.83
N LEU A 46 4.65 6.41 -0.84
CA LEU A 46 6.03 6.71 -0.45
C LEU A 46 6.81 5.48 0.04
N LEU A 47 6.11 4.49 0.61
CA LEU A 47 6.75 3.30 1.19
C LEU A 47 6.99 2.18 0.17
N ARG A 48 6.39 2.25 -1.03
CA ARG A 48 6.46 1.17 -2.02
C ARG A 48 7.86 0.73 -2.46
N PRO A 49 8.85 1.65 -2.61
CA PRO A 49 10.21 1.26 -2.97
C PRO A 49 10.89 0.40 -1.90
N TRP A 50 10.38 0.40 -0.67
CA TRP A 50 10.98 -0.25 0.48
C TRP A 50 10.35 -1.62 0.75
N SER A 51 11.16 -2.56 1.23
CA SER A 51 10.64 -3.83 1.75
C SER A 51 10.03 -3.60 3.14
N GLU A 52 9.12 -4.48 3.55
CA GLU A 52 8.55 -4.46 4.91
C GLU A 52 9.65 -4.50 5.97
N LEU A 53 10.66 -5.35 5.79
CA LEU A 53 11.83 -5.39 6.67
C LEU A 53 12.58 -4.05 6.75
N ALA A 54 12.72 -3.33 5.63
CA ALA A 54 13.37 -2.02 5.61
C ALA A 54 12.53 -0.98 6.36
N VAL A 55 11.21 -0.97 6.16
CA VAL A 55 10.27 -0.09 6.87
C VAL A 55 10.32 -0.38 8.38
N THR A 56 10.20 -1.65 8.77
CA THR A 56 10.22 -2.06 10.19
C THR A 56 11.56 -1.75 10.85
N ARG A 57 12.69 -1.92 10.14
CA ARG A 57 14.01 -1.54 10.65
C ARG A 57 14.13 -0.04 10.89
N ALA A 58 13.57 0.79 10.00
CA ALA A 58 13.53 2.24 10.19
C ALA A 58 12.61 2.62 11.37
N PHE A 59 11.42 2.01 11.44
CA PHE A 59 10.46 2.24 12.52
C PHE A 59 11.02 1.86 13.90
N ALA A 60 11.78 0.76 14.00
CA ALA A 60 12.41 0.32 15.25
C ALA A 60 13.37 1.35 15.88
N ARG A 61 13.79 2.37 15.12
CA ARG A 61 14.62 3.49 15.61
C ARG A 61 13.80 4.68 16.11
N LEU A 62 12.48 4.60 16.11
CA LEU A 62 11.55 5.68 16.46
C LEU A 62 10.69 5.30 17.69
N PRO A 63 11.31 5.08 18.87
CA PRO A 63 10.61 4.59 20.06
C PRO A 63 9.49 5.52 20.55
N GLN A 64 9.56 6.81 20.21
CA GLN A 64 8.53 7.80 20.56
C GLN A 64 7.14 7.47 19.98
N TYR A 65 7.07 6.63 18.95
CA TYR A 65 5.79 6.23 18.33
C TYR A 65 5.29 4.86 18.79
N PHE A 66 6.04 4.11 19.59
CA PHE A 66 5.67 2.73 19.95
C PHE A 66 4.37 2.63 20.75
N GLY A 67 4.12 3.58 21.66
CA GLY A 67 2.93 3.57 22.51
C GLY A 67 1.63 3.93 21.79
N VAL A 68 1.70 4.51 20.59
CA VAL A 68 0.54 4.95 19.80
C VAL A 68 0.39 4.18 18.48
N PHE A 69 1.37 3.35 18.14
CA PHE A 69 1.36 2.59 16.90
C PHE A 69 0.35 1.44 16.97
N SER A 70 -0.43 1.27 15.90
CA SER A 70 -1.29 0.13 15.67
C SER A 70 -1.10 -0.36 14.24
N SER A 71 -0.97 -1.67 14.06
CA SER A 71 -0.84 -2.29 12.75
C SER A 71 -2.22 -2.76 12.27
N CYS A 72 -2.59 -2.38 11.04
CA CYS A 72 -3.87 -2.72 10.40
C CYS A 72 -3.68 -3.53 9.11
#